data_AF-K9ZMY2-F1
#
_entry.id   AF-K9ZMY2-F1
#
_cell.length_a   1.000
_cell.length_b   1.000
_cell.length_c   1.000
_cell.angle_alpha   90.00
_cell.angle_beta   90.00
_cell.angle_gamma   90.00
#
_symmetry.space_group_name_H-M   'P 1'
#
loop_
_entity.id
_entity.type
_entity.pdbx_description
1 polymer ?
#
loop_
_entity_poly.entity_id
_entity_poly.type
_entity_poly.pdbx_seq_one_letter_code
_entity_poly.pdbx_strand_id
1 'polypeptide(L)'
;MSKELNEIQQLANKLTPDEQLSLIAYLTQRLQHCEIKRKPSRDLTEFEGIAPNLLGGMDAQEYVTRMRRGEFPDLEIAEKQLGKKE
;
A
#
# COMPACT_ATOMS: atom_id res chain seq x y z
N MET A 1 24.56 -0.89 -6.06
CA MET A 1 24.97 0.32 -5.31
C MET A 1 25.77 1.20 -6.25
N SER A 2 25.50 2.51 -6.31
CA SER A 2 26.29 3.42 -7.14
C SER A 2 27.73 3.49 -6.62
N LYS A 3 28.70 3.70 -7.53
CA LYS A 3 30.13 3.81 -7.18
C LYS A 3 30.37 4.92 -6.15
N GLU A 4 29.71 6.05 -6.34
CA GLU A 4 29.75 7.23 -5.46
C GLU A 4 29.30 6.92 -4.02
N LEU A 5 28.26 6.09 -3.85
CA LEU A 5 27.76 5.72 -2.53
C LEU A 5 28.78 4.86 -1.77
N ASN A 6 29.46 3.95 -2.45
CA ASN A 6 30.51 3.13 -1.84
C ASN A 6 31.70 4.00 -1.40
N GLU A 7 32.08 4.99 -2.20
CA GLU A 7 33.15 5.93 -1.85
C GLU A 7 32.79 6.76 -0.62
N ILE A 8 31.55 7.26 -0.53
CA ILE A 8 31.07 8.00 0.65
C ILE A 8 31.08 7.13 1.90
N GLN A 9 30.67 5.86 1.80
CA GLN A 9 30.71 4.94 2.95
C GLN A 9 32.14 4.70 3.44
N GLN A 10 33.08 4.50 2.52
CA GLN A 10 34.50 4.34 2.86
C GLN A 10 35.09 5.59 3.53
N LEU A 11 34.66 6.78 3.12
CA LEU A 11 35.07 8.04 3.75
C LEU A 11 34.41 8.24 5.12
N ALA A 12 33.12 7.95 5.24
CA ALA A 12 32.37 8.07 6.50
C ALA A 12 32.95 7.17 7.60
N ASN A 13 33.42 5.97 7.24
CA ASN A 13 34.05 5.04 8.19
C ASN A 13 35.39 5.55 8.75
N LYS A 14 36.04 6.54 8.11
CA LYS A 14 37.28 7.15 8.60
C LYS A 14 37.04 8.34 9.53
N LEU A 15 35.81 8.84 9.60
CA LEU A 15 35.42 9.94 10.47
C LEU A 15 35.31 9.48 11.92
N THR A 16 35.52 10.42 12.84
CA THR A 16 35.20 10.21 14.26
C THR A 16 33.68 10.10 14.47
N PRO A 17 33.21 9.51 15.60
CA PRO A 17 31.78 9.42 15.88
C PRO A 17 31.04 10.77 15.83
N ASP A 18 31.66 11.86 16.31
CA ASP A 18 31.05 13.19 16.31
C ASP A 18 30.90 13.76 14.88
N GLU A 19 31.89 13.51 14.02
CA GLU A 19 31.84 13.90 12.61
C GLU A 19 30.83 13.06 11.83
N GLN A 20 30.69 11.77 12.16
CA GLN A 20 29.64 10.92 11.59
C GLN A 20 28.25 11.44 11.95
N LEU A 21 28.02 11.82 13.21
CA LEU A 21 26.77 12.44 13.65
C LEU A 21 26.50 13.76 12.92
N SER A 22 27.53 14.58 12.72
CA SER A 22 27.43 15.84 11.97
C SER A 22 27.08 15.60 10.50
N LEU A 23 27.68 14.58 9.88
CA LEU A 23 27.36 14.17 8.51
C LEU A 23 25.91 13.68 8.39
N ILE A 24 25.44 12.88 9.36
CA ILE A 24 24.05 12.42 9.42
C ILE A 24 23.11 13.62 9.49
N ALA A 25 23.36 14.57 10.40
CA ALA A 25 22.55 15.77 10.57
C ALA A 25 22.45 16.56 9.26
N TYR A 26 23.59 16.83 8.62
CA TYR A 26 23.65 17.52 7.33
C TYR A 26 22.83 16.81 6.24
N LEU A 27 22.96 15.49 6.11
CA LEU A 27 22.22 14.70 5.12
C LEU A 27 20.72 14.72 5.41
N THR A 28 20.30 14.55 6.67
CA THR A 28 18.89 14.61 7.06
C THR A 28 18.27 15.98 6.81
N GLN A 29 18.97 17.07 7.13
CA GLN A 29 18.48 18.44 6.87
C GLN A 29 18.31 18.68 5.37
N ARG A 30 19.24 18.21 4.53
CA ARG A 30 19.10 18.32 3.07
C ARG A 30 17.91 17.53 2.55
N LEU A 31 17.71 16.31 3.04
CA LEU A 31 16.60 15.46 2.61
C LEU A 31 15.23 15.94 3.11
N GLN A 32 15.16 16.66 4.22
CA GLN A 32 13.92 17.29 4.70
C GLN A 32 13.37 18.33 3.70
N HIS A 33 14.25 19.04 3.00
CA HIS A 33 13.89 20.05 2.01
C HIS A 33 13.78 19.49 0.60
N CYS A 34 14.31 18.29 0.36
CA CYS A 34 13.98 17.56 -0.85
C CYS A 34 12.52 17.15 -0.78
N GLU A 35 11.72 17.59 -1.74
CA GLU A 35 10.48 16.93 -2.12
C GLU A 35 10.84 15.50 -2.56
N ILE A 36 11.10 14.62 -1.60
CA ILE A 36 10.87 13.20 -1.80
C ILE A 36 9.39 13.18 -2.13
N LYS A 37 9.07 13.17 -3.44
CA LYS A 37 7.70 13.07 -3.94
C LYS A 37 7.13 11.87 -3.23
N ARG A 38 6.39 12.11 -2.13
CA ARG A 38 5.63 11.08 -1.46
C ARG A 38 4.81 10.50 -2.59
N LYS A 39 5.00 9.21 -2.84
CA LYS A 39 4.14 8.49 -3.77
C LYS A 39 2.71 8.93 -3.38
N PRO A 40 1.94 9.52 -4.30
CA PRO A 40 0.66 10.09 -3.94
C PRO A 40 -0.09 9.04 -3.13
N SER A 41 -0.62 9.43 -1.97
CA SER A 41 -1.54 8.57 -1.24
C SER A 41 -2.59 8.19 -2.26
N ARG A 42 -2.67 6.90 -2.61
CA ARG A 42 -3.65 6.42 -3.58
C ARG A 42 -5.01 6.91 -3.12
N ASP A 43 -5.77 7.49 -4.04
CA ASP A 43 -7.11 7.93 -3.72
C ASP A 43 -7.94 6.66 -3.45
N LEU A 44 -8.74 6.65 -2.38
CA LEU A 44 -9.61 5.52 -2.09
C LEU A 44 -10.65 5.33 -3.20
N THR A 45 -10.97 6.40 -3.94
CA THR A 45 -11.81 6.34 -5.13
C THR A 45 -11.17 5.50 -6.26
N GLU A 46 -9.86 5.26 -6.26
CA GLU A 46 -9.20 4.33 -7.19
C GLU A 46 -9.75 2.89 -7.07
N PHE A 47 -10.35 2.55 -5.92
CA PHE A 47 -10.98 1.25 -5.69
C PHE A 47 -12.46 1.21 -6.07
N GLU A 48 -13.07 2.34 -6.43
CA GLU A 48 -14.45 2.40 -6.89
C GLU A 48 -14.60 1.60 -8.20
N GLY A 49 -15.52 0.64 -8.22
CA GLY A 49 -15.77 -0.19 -9.41
C GLY A 49 -14.77 -1.33 -9.66
N ILE A 50 -13.71 -1.50 -8.86
CA ILE A 50 -12.75 -2.63 -8.99
C ILE A 50 -13.45 -3.99 -8.81
N ALA A 51 -14.52 -4.02 -8.03
CA ALA A 51 -15.30 -5.21 -7.74
C ALA A 51 -16.74 -5.01 -8.23
N PRO A 52 -17.05 -5.25 -9.52
CA PRO A 52 -18.42 -5.15 -10.01
C PRO A 52 -19.27 -6.21 -9.29
N ASN A 53 -20.08 -5.72 -8.36
CA ASN A 53 -21.12 -6.45 -7.66
C ASN A 53 -20.77 -7.85 -7.14
N LEU A 54 -19.62 -7.98 -6.44
CA LEU A 54 -19.19 -9.26 -5.84
C LEU A 54 -20.26 -9.89 -4.94
N LEU A 55 -21.05 -9.07 -4.26
CA LEU A 55 -22.12 -9.52 -3.37
C LEU A 55 -23.46 -9.72 -4.10
N GLY A 56 -23.48 -9.67 -5.44
CA GLY A 56 -24.70 -9.88 -6.22
C GLY A 56 -25.81 -8.85 -5.98
N GLY A 57 -25.49 -7.71 -5.39
CA GLY A 57 -26.38 -6.60 -5.06
C GLY A 57 -26.75 -6.58 -3.58
N MET A 58 -26.27 -7.54 -2.81
CA MET A 58 -26.49 -7.66 -1.38
C MET A 58 -25.67 -6.62 -0.62
N ASP A 59 -26.29 -6.05 0.40
CA ASP A 59 -25.59 -5.20 1.36
C ASP A 59 -24.48 -5.98 2.09
N ALA A 60 -23.35 -5.33 2.35
CA ALA A 60 -22.20 -5.98 2.96
C ALA A 60 -22.48 -6.48 4.40
N GLN A 61 -23.30 -5.76 5.17
CA GLN A 61 -23.68 -6.17 6.52
C GLN A 61 -24.64 -7.36 6.47
N GLU A 62 -25.57 -7.36 5.52
CA GLU A 62 -26.48 -8.48 5.31
C GLU A 62 -25.71 -9.77 4.96
N TYR A 63 -24.74 -9.67 4.04
CA TYR A 63 -23.87 -10.78 3.68
C TYR A 63 -23.15 -11.38 4.89
N VAL A 64 -22.49 -10.54 5.70
CA VAL A 64 -21.78 -10.98 6.92
C VAL A 64 -22.74 -11.61 7.92
N THR A 65 -23.95 -11.07 8.05
CA THR A 65 -24.97 -11.59 8.96
C THR A 65 -25.41 -12.99 8.54
N ARG A 66 -25.68 -13.21 7.24
CA ARG A 66 -26.03 -14.52 6.68
C ARG A 66 -24.88 -15.53 6.82
N MET A 67 -23.63 -15.09 6.57
CA MET A 67 -22.44 -15.92 6.79
C MET A 67 -22.30 -16.38 8.24
N ARG A 68 -22.53 -15.50 9.22
CA ARG A 68 -22.51 -15.87 10.65
C ARG A 68 -23.61 -16.86 11.04
N ARG A 69 -24.73 -16.88 10.31
CA ARG A 69 -25.82 -17.83 10.47
C ARG A 69 -25.57 -19.17 9.75
N GLY A 70 -24.51 -19.27 8.95
CA GLY A 70 -24.18 -20.48 8.17
C GLY A 70 -24.98 -20.63 6.88
N GLU A 71 -25.47 -19.53 6.29
CA GLU A 71 -26.33 -19.54 5.10
C GLU A 71 -25.56 -19.49 3.77
N PHE A 72 -24.24 -19.29 3.79
CA PHE A 72 -23.32 -19.28 2.63
C PHE A 72 -23.87 -18.61 1.34
N PRO A 73 -24.11 -17.28 1.35
CA PRO A 73 -24.72 -16.56 0.23
C PRO A 73 -23.92 -16.61 -1.09
N ASP A 74 -22.63 -16.91 -1.02
CA ASP A 74 -21.74 -16.98 -2.20
C ASP A 74 -22.22 -17.99 -3.25
N LEU A 75 -22.82 -19.10 -2.81
CA LEU A 75 -23.33 -20.14 -3.70
C LEU A 75 -24.52 -19.62 -4.53
N GLU A 76 -25.45 -18.93 -3.88
CA GLU A 76 -26.61 -18.30 -4.54
C GLU A 76 -26.18 -17.19 -5.50
N ILE A 77 -25.17 -16.41 -5.11
CA ILE A 77 -24.62 -15.33 -5.93
C ILE A 77 -23.95 -15.92 -7.17
N ALA A 78 -23.17 -17.00 -7.03
CA ALA A 78 -22.51 -17.67 -8.14
C ALA A 78 -23.51 -18.24 -9.15
N GLU A 79 -24.57 -18.92 -8.69
CA GLU A 79 -25.63 -19.46 -9.55
C GLU A 79 -26.35 -18.36 -10.35
N LYS A 80 -26.71 -17.24 -9.71
CA LYS A 80 -27.34 -16.09 -10.38
C LYS A 80 -26.44 -15.44 -11.42
N GLN A 81 -25.12 -15.45 -11.22
CA GLN A 81 -24.16 -14.90 -12.18
C GLN A 81 -23.89 -15.84 -13.35
N LEU A 82 -24.04 -17.15 -13.17
CA LEU A 82 -24.00 -18.16 -14.24
C LEU A 82 -25.24 -18.06 -15.15
N GLY A 83 -26.43 -17.94 -14.58
CA GLY A 83 -27.68 -17.84 -15.35
C GLY A 83 -27.89 -16.53 -16.11
N LYS A 84 -27.13 -15.47 -15.81
CA LYS A 84 -27.17 -14.18 -16.55
C LYS A 84 -26.23 -14.13 -17.77
N LYS A 85 -25.46 -15.19 -18.04
CA LYS A 85 -24.52 -15.27 -19.16
C LYS A 85 -25.07 -16.01 -20.39
N GLU A 86 -26.34 -16.41 -20.38
CA GLU A 86 -27.09 -16.91 -21.55
C GLU A 86 -27.96 -15.80 -22.16
#